data_AF-A0A928DK37-F1
#
_entry.id   AF-A0A928DK37-F1
#
_cell.length_a   1.000
_cell.length_b   1.000
_cell.length_c   1.000
_cell.angle_alpha   90.00
_cell.angle_beta   90.00
_cell.angle_gamma   90.00
#
_symmetry.space_group_name_H-M   'P 1'
#
loop_
_entity.id
_entity.type
_entity.pdbx_description
1 polymer ?
#
loop_
_entity_poly.entity_id
_entity_poly.type
_entity_poly.pdbx_seq_one_letter_code
_entity_poly.pdbx_strand_id
1 'polypeptide(L)'
;MKKYLFLITSFLTALVASGATYYVVVGGAGNKDGSSWNNAYANIQNAIDAASNDGGGEVWIQNGTYYNSLTMKPNVKIYGGFNGNEKSKDARSVFSYDVYKKTPSQISQYATVIHG
;
A
#
# COMPACT_ATOMS: atom_id res chain seq x y z
N MET A 1 -14.48 -33.36 42.51
CA MET A 1 -14.71 -33.66 41.08
C MET A 1 -15.79 -32.75 40.51
N LYS A 2 -15.42 -31.76 39.68
CA LYS A 2 -16.16 -31.08 38.59
C LYS A 2 -15.06 -30.34 37.78
N LYS A 3 -14.40 -30.89 36.75
CA LYS A 3 -14.81 -31.12 35.35
C LYS A 3 -15.52 -29.92 34.68
N TYR A 4 -14.78 -28.84 34.48
CA TYR A 4 -14.88 -27.92 33.34
C TYR A 4 -13.42 -27.81 32.81
N LEU A 5 -12.92 -28.67 31.92
CA LEU A 5 -13.31 -28.92 30.52
C LEU A 5 -13.50 -27.63 29.71
N PHE A 6 -12.35 -27.15 29.20
CA PHE A 6 -12.10 -26.58 27.86
C PHE A 6 -12.79 -25.26 27.44
N LEU A 7 -12.04 -24.49 26.61
CA LEU A 7 -12.49 -23.44 25.68
C LEU A 7 -12.44 -21.95 26.09
N ILE A 8 -11.33 -21.45 26.62
CA ILE A 8 -10.96 -20.03 26.46
C ILE A 8 -9.43 -19.99 26.39
N THR A 9 -8.78 -20.33 25.29
CA THR A 9 -8.42 -19.35 24.26
C THR A 9 -8.22 -20.07 22.92
N SER A 10 -9.32 -20.33 22.21
CA SER A 10 -9.21 -20.33 20.75
C SER A 10 -8.92 -18.88 20.39
N PHE A 11 -7.63 -18.54 20.27
CA PHE A 11 -7.22 -17.36 19.53
C PHE A 11 -7.61 -17.68 18.09
N LEU A 12 -8.85 -17.34 17.75
CA LEU A 12 -9.32 -17.29 16.38
C LEU A 12 -8.45 -16.21 15.74
N THR A 13 -7.32 -16.62 15.18
CA THR A 13 -6.62 -15.82 14.20
C THR A 13 -7.63 -15.66 13.08
N ALA A 14 -8.30 -14.51 13.05
CA ALA A 14 -8.98 -14.09 11.85
C ALA A 14 -7.89 -14.08 10.77
N LEU A 15 -7.95 -15.06 9.87
CA LEU A 15 -7.20 -14.97 8.63
C LEU A 15 -7.84 -13.78 7.92
N VAL A 16 -7.30 -12.59 8.15
CA VAL A 16 -7.63 -11.43 7.34
C VAL A 16 -7.08 -11.81 5.98
N ALA A 17 -7.95 -12.33 5.12
CA ALA A 17 -7.64 -12.58 3.73
C ALA A 17 -7.42 -11.22 3.06
N SER A 18 -6.23 -10.66 3.27
CA SER A 18 -5.71 -9.59 2.47
C SER A 18 -5.29 -10.22 1.16
N GLY A 19 -5.80 -9.71 0.03
CA GLY A 19 -5.28 -10.10 -1.29
C GLY A 19 -3.77 -9.87 -1.37
N ALA A 20 -3.12 -10.50 -2.36
CA ALA A 20 -1.69 -10.34 -2.59
C ALA A 20 -1.31 -8.86 -2.67
N THR A 21 -0.21 -8.47 -2.04
CA THR A 21 0.27 -7.08 -2.02
C THR A 21 1.58 -6.98 -2.78
N TYR A 22 1.66 -6.06 -3.73
CA TYR A 22 2.84 -5.80 -4.54
C TYR A 22 3.36 -4.39 -4.31
N TYR A 23 4.67 -4.28 -4.17
CA TYR A 23 5.34 -3.03 -3.82
C TYR A 23 6.04 -2.43 -5.03
N VAL A 24 5.95 -1.10 -5.16
CA VAL A 24 6.58 -0.34 -6.24
C VAL A 24 7.37 0.83 -5.67
N VAL A 25 8.63 0.97 -6.10
CA VAL A 25 9.53 2.07 -5.74
C VAL A 25 10.15 2.65 -6.99
N VAL A 26 10.55 3.93 -6.96
CA VAL A 26 11.19 4.58 -8.12
C VAL A 26 12.48 3.84 -8.45
N GLY A 27 12.62 3.36 -9.70
CA GLY A 27 13.79 2.58 -10.14
C GLY A 27 13.81 1.11 -9.72
N GLY A 28 12.90 0.69 -8.83
CA GLY A 28 12.82 -0.66 -8.27
C GLY A 28 13.88 -0.93 -7.20
N ALA A 29 13.73 -2.05 -6.49
CA ALA A 29 14.66 -2.48 -5.45
C ALA A 29 14.89 -3.99 -5.50
N GLY A 30 16.07 -4.43 -5.04
CA GLY A 30 16.42 -5.84 -4.89
C GLY A 30 16.14 -6.68 -6.14
N ASN A 31 15.46 -7.81 -5.94
CA ASN A 31 15.10 -8.74 -7.02
C ASN A 31 14.01 -8.22 -7.97
N LYS A 32 13.34 -7.11 -7.63
CA LYS A 32 12.27 -6.49 -8.40
C LYS A 32 11.12 -7.46 -8.71
N ASP A 33 10.73 -8.27 -7.73
CA ASP A 33 9.62 -9.22 -7.79
C ASP A 33 8.34 -8.70 -7.12
N GLY A 34 8.38 -7.50 -6.53
CA GLY A 34 7.25 -6.87 -5.88
C GLY A 34 6.86 -7.48 -4.54
N SER A 35 7.60 -8.44 -3.99
CA SER A 35 7.25 -9.16 -2.74
C SER A 35 7.36 -8.32 -1.46
N SER A 36 8.15 -7.25 -1.51
CA SER A 36 8.38 -6.32 -0.39
C SER A 36 8.94 -4.99 -0.91
N TRP A 37 8.98 -3.97 -0.05
CA TRP A 37 9.69 -2.72 -0.36
C TRP A 37 11.15 -2.95 -0.80
N ASN A 38 11.85 -3.92 -0.20
CA ASN A 38 13.24 -4.24 -0.52
C ASN A 38 13.41 -4.97 -1.86
N ASN A 39 12.34 -5.59 -2.38
CA ASN A 39 12.33 -6.30 -3.66
C ASN A 39 11.29 -5.68 -4.62
N ALA A 40 11.01 -4.39 -4.49
CA ALA A 40 9.89 -3.74 -5.17
C ALA A 40 10.11 -3.60 -6.69
N TYR A 41 9.00 -3.64 -7.43
CA TYR A 41 9.01 -3.35 -8.86
C TYR A 41 9.43 -1.91 -9.14
N ALA A 42 10.04 -1.68 -10.30
CA ALA A 42 10.33 -0.35 -10.82
C ALA A 42 9.16 0.26 -11.62
N ASN A 43 8.26 -0.58 -12.11
CA ASN A 43 7.19 -0.23 -13.02
C ASN A 43 5.84 -0.62 -12.40
N ILE A 44 4.91 0.33 -12.35
CA ILE A 44 3.58 0.15 -11.75
C ILE A 44 2.75 -0.87 -12.54
N GLN A 45 2.85 -0.90 -13.88
CA GLN A 45 2.11 -1.84 -14.71
C GLN A 45 2.49 -3.30 -14.43
N ASN A 46 3.78 -3.57 -14.20
CA ASN A 46 4.23 -4.92 -13.83
C ASN A 46 3.58 -5.41 -12.53
N ALA A 47 3.41 -4.51 -11.55
CA ALA A 47 2.73 -4.84 -10.30
C ALA A 47 1.22 -5.08 -10.49
N ILE A 48 0.57 -4.30 -11.37
CA ILE A 48 -0.84 -4.50 -11.74
C ILE A 48 -1.03 -5.86 -12.42
N ASP A 49 -0.16 -6.20 -13.37
CA ASP A 49 -0.24 -7.45 -14.11
C ASP A 49 0.03 -8.65 -13.19
N ALA A 50 1.01 -8.55 -12.29
CA ALA A 50 1.27 -9.56 -11.26
C ALA A 50 0.06 -9.76 -10.34
N ALA A 51 -0.51 -8.67 -9.81
CA ALA A 51 -1.71 -8.75 -8.98
C ALA A 51 -2.90 -9.36 -9.72
N SER A 52 -3.07 -9.04 -11.00
CA SER A 52 -4.12 -9.64 -11.83
C SER A 52 -3.91 -11.13 -12.06
N ASN A 53 -2.66 -11.56 -12.27
CA ASN A 53 -2.31 -12.98 -12.48
C ASN A 53 -2.58 -13.82 -11.23
N ASP A 54 -2.44 -13.22 -10.04
CA ASP A 54 -2.74 -13.86 -8.76
C ASP A 54 -4.25 -13.80 -8.40
N GLY A 55 -5.10 -13.34 -9.33
CA GLY A 55 -6.56 -13.30 -9.17
C GLY A 55 -7.09 -12.00 -8.55
N GLY A 56 -6.23 -11.01 -8.35
CA GLY A 56 -6.54 -9.72 -7.73
C GLY A 56 -5.61 -9.42 -6.56
N GLY A 57 -5.60 -8.17 -6.12
CA GLY A 57 -4.69 -7.76 -5.05
C GLY A 57 -4.56 -6.26 -4.90
N GLU A 58 -3.54 -5.86 -4.15
CA GLU A 58 -3.20 -4.48 -3.87
C GLU A 58 -1.82 -4.14 -4.42
N VAL A 59 -1.66 -2.97 -5.01
CA VAL A 59 -0.39 -2.41 -5.44
C VAL A 59 -0.11 -1.17 -4.60
N TRP A 60 0.98 -1.21 -3.82
CA TRP A 60 1.41 -0.14 -2.93
C TRP A 60 2.62 0.57 -3.53
N ILE A 61 2.47 1.88 -3.72
CA ILE A 61 3.42 2.70 -4.48
C ILE A 61 4.06 3.73 -3.54
N GLN A 62 5.39 3.70 -3.46
CA GLN A 62 6.16 4.72 -2.79
C GLN A 62 5.92 6.09 -3.44
N ASN A 63 5.93 7.16 -2.67
CA ASN A 63 5.90 8.51 -3.20
C ASN A 63 7.08 8.71 -4.17
N GLY A 64 6.79 9.20 -5.37
CA GLY A 64 7.77 9.40 -6.42
C GLY A 64 7.10 9.74 -7.75
N THR A 65 7.94 10.05 -8.74
CA THR A 65 7.49 10.29 -10.11
C THR A 65 7.70 9.04 -10.96
N TYR A 66 6.64 8.58 -11.61
CA TYR A 66 6.64 7.39 -12.45
C TYR A 66 6.13 7.73 -13.84
N TYR A 67 6.91 7.41 -14.87
CA TYR A 67 6.54 7.59 -16.28
C TYR A 67 6.07 6.25 -16.84
N ASN A 68 4.89 5.79 -16.41
CA ASN A 68 4.33 4.51 -16.82
C ASN A 68 2.96 4.72 -17.47
N SER A 69 2.67 3.98 -18.54
CA SER A 69 1.31 3.86 -19.07
C SER A 69 0.57 2.80 -18.25
N LEU A 70 -0.59 3.16 -17.70
CA LEU A 70 -1.36 2.27 -16.82
C LEU A 70 -2.60 1.73 -17.53
N THR A 71 -2.78 0.42 -17.48
CA THR A 71 -4.01 -0.28 -17.84
C THR A 71 -4.50 -1.05 -16.63
N MET A 72 -5.62 -0.59 -16.05
CA MET A 72 -6.21 -1.23 -14.88
C MET A 72 -6.76 -2.61 -15.20
N LYS A 73 -6.62 -3.53 -14.25
CA LYS A 73 -7.14 -4.91 -14.33
C LYS A 73 -8.23 -5.13 -13.27
N PRO A 74 -9.21 -6.02 -13.54
CA PRO A 74 -10.22 -6.38 -12.55
C PRO A 74 -9.59 -6.84 -11.23
N ASN A 75 -10.25 -6.53 -10.12
CA ASN A 75 -9.84 -6.93 -8.76
C ASN A 75 -8.46 -6.41 -8.30
N VAL A 76 -7.84 -5.46 -9.02
CA VAL A 76 -6.60 -4.81 -8.60
C VAL A 76 -6.89 -3.43 -8.02
N LYS A 77 -6.37 -3.17 -6.82
CA LYS A 77 -6.46 -1.87 -6.12
C LYS A 77 -5.09 -1.22 -6.10
N ILE A 78 -5.02 0.08 -6.30
CA ILE A 78 -3.76 0.84 -6.26
C ILE A 78 -3.81 1.85 -5.13
N TYR A 79 -2.74 1.92 -4.35
CA TYR A 79 -2.56 2.90 -3.29
C TYR A 79 -1.18 3.54 -3.40
N GLY A 80 -1.13 4.87 -3.43
CA GLY A 80 0.12 5.65 -3.49
C GLY A 80 0.27 6.60 -2.31
N GLY A 81 1.49 7.07 -2.08
CA GLY A 81 1.82 7.99 -0.98
C GLY A 81 2.53 7.33 0.21
N PHE A 82 3.14 6.16 -0.02
CA PHE A 82 3.97 5.47 0.97
C PHE A 82 5.40 6.01 0.99
N ASN A 83 6.09 5.90 2.11
CA ASN A 83 7.52 6.21 2.24
C ASN A 83 8.42 5.03 1.83
N GLY A 84 7.86 3.83 1.70
CA GLY A 84 8.59 2.64 1.24
C GLY A 84 9.12 1.78 2.39
N ASN A 85 8.53 1.88 3.58
CA ASN A 85 8.91 1.09 4.75
C ASN A 85 7.70 0.63 5.59
N GLU A 86 6.49 0.99 5.17
CA GLU A 86 5.25 0.72 5.88
C GLU A 86 4.93 -0.77 5.97
N LYS A 87 4.31 -1.16 7.08
CA LYS A 87 3.84 -2.53 7.35
C LYS A 87 2.32 -2.69 7.23
N SER A 88 1.60 -1.59 7.05
CA SER A 88 0.14 -1.58 6.90
C SER A 88 -0.30 -0.46 5.94
N LYS A 89 -1.46 -0.65 5.30
CA LYS A 89 -2.02 0.32 4.36
C LYS A 89 -2.41 1.64 5.03
N ASP A 90 -2.74 1.57 6.32
CA ASP A 90 -3.20 2.70 7.13
C ASP A 90 -2.03 3.58 7.59
N ALA A 91 -0.79 3.08 7.52
CA ALA A 91 0.42 3.86 7.76
C ALA A 91 0.79 4.77 6.58
N ARG A 92 0.04 4.70 5.46
CA ARG A 92 0.20 5.60 4.33
C ARG A 92 0.00 7.04 4.79
N SER A 93 0.85 7.95 4.33
CA SER A 93 0.53 9.38 4.41
C SER A 93 -0.57 9.67 3.40
N VAL A 94 -1.81 9.35 3.77
CA VAL A 94 -2.98 9.90 3.09
C VAL A 94 -2.83 11.39 3.33
N PHE A 95 -2.62 12.20 2.28
CA PHE A 95 -2.54 13.64 2.38
C PHE A 95 -3.71 14.13 3.23
N SER A 96 -3.45 14.32 4.53
CA SER A 96 -4.49 14.68 5.46
C SER A 96 -4.64 16.18 5.31
N TYR A 97 -5.85 16.60 4.92
CA TYR A 97 -6.23 18.01 4.95
C TYR A 97 -6.14 18.58 6.38
N ASP A 98 -5.93 17.75 7.41
CA ASP A 98 -5.76 18.20 8.79
C ASP A 98 -4.42 18.88 9.08
N VAL A 99 -3.47 18.88 8.14
CA VAL A 99 -2.28 19.75 8.24
C VAL A 99 -2.66 21.23 8.16
N TYR A 100 -3.84 21.58 7.60
CA TYR A 100 -4.31 22.98 7.51
C TYR A 100 -4.83 23.58 8.83
N LYS A 101 -4.90 22.84 9.94
CA LYS A 101 -5.36 23.37 11.23
C LYS A 101 -4.26 23.68 12.24
N LYS A 102 -2.98 23.51 11.91
CA LYS A 102 -1.87 23.83 12.82
C LYS A 102 -1.13 25.09 12.36
N THR A 103 -1.53 26.21 12.97
CA THR A 103 -0.85 27.52 13.08
C THR A 103 -0.52 28.29 11.77
N PRO A 104 -1.09 29.51 11.56
CA PRO A 104 -1.02 30.29 10.30
C PRO A 104 0.35 30.80 9.79
N SER A 105 1.51 30.44 10.34
CA SER A 105 2.74 31.23 10.10
C SER A 105 3.72 30.69 9.05
N GLN A 106 3.45 29.56 8.37
CA GLN A 106 4.45 28.96 7.44
C GLN A 106 3.88 28.48 6.10
N ILE A 107 2.67 28.87 5.71
CA ILE A 107 2.08 28.46 4.42
C ILE A 107 2.59 29.39 3.29
N SER A 108 3.85 29.22 2.94
CA SER A 108 4.43 29.68 1.68
C SER A 108 5.41 28.57 1.30
N GLN A 109 5.03 27.57 0.50
CA GLN A 109 5.30 27.63 -0.94
C GLN A 109 4.78 26.40 -1.71
N TYR A 110 3.94 25.54 -1.13
CA TYR A 110 3.58 24.27 -1.77
C TYR A 110 2.08 24.04 -1.81
N ALA A 111 1.38 24.84 -2.63
CA ALA A 111 0.00 24.57 -3.01
C ALA A 111 -0.09 24.34 -4.52
N THR A 112 -0.92 23.36 -4.92
CA THR A 112 -1.36 22.97 -6.28
C THR A 112 -0.50 21.86 -6.90
N VAL A 113 -1.04 20.69 -7.28
CA VAL A 113 -2.07 20.42 -8.33
C VAL A 113 -2.96 19.23 -7.91
N ILE A 114 -4.22 19.43 -7.48
CA ILE A 114 -5.51 19.35 -8.22
C ILE A 114 -5.71 18.35 -9.39
N HIS A 115 -6.55 17.35 -9.07
CA HIS A 115 -7.62 16.70 -9.86
C HIS A 115 -7.33 15.46 -10.73
N GLY A 116 -8.28 14.53 -10.58
CA GLY A 116 -8.45 13.22 -11.19
C GLY A 116 -9.32 12.37 -10.26
#